data_AF-A0A9E0GB95-F1
#
_entry.id   AF-A0A9E0GB95-F1
#
_cell.length_a   1.000
_cell.length_b   1.000
_cell.length_c   1.000
_cell.angle_alpha   90.00
_cell.angle_beta   90.00
_cell.angle_gamma   90.00
#
_symmetry.space_group_name_H-M   'P 1'
#
loop_
_entity.id
_entity.type
_entity.pdbx_description
1 polymer ?
#
loop_
_entity_poly.entity_id
_entity_poly.type
_entity_poly.pdbx_seq_one_letter_code
_entity_poly.pdbx_strand_id
1 'polypeptide(L)'
;MTKRRLTRRQRQVRRNRIILACAAAALLIIIIVIISVSMKGCSKSKKTDKNGESTTAKVEESTQTKENEITSEEVSSTDTSSSIMSDATSVSASSDSSEFAPPVVPSGNTVSKGTTSKGFQIQEINGATYIDGVLIANKTYALPQDFIPTNPDQPVNADRSSTCLDKTLMSAWNTMLKDATAKGLNIYIASGYRSYNYQVNVYNRYVKSDGTAVADTYSSRPGNSEHQT
;
A
#
# COMPACT_ATOMS: atom_id res chain seq x y z
N MET A 1 7.10 -24.26 -23.75
CA MET A 1 5.71 -24.24 -23.21
C MET A 1 5.33 -22.84 -22.79
N THR A 2 4.23 -22.28 -23.29
CA THR A 2 3.85 -20.87 -23.05
C THR A 2 2.95 -20.73 -21.81
N LYS A 3 3.47 -20.12 -20.72
CA LYS A 3 2.71 -19.89 -19.48
C LYS A 3 1.57 -18.86 -19.71
N ARG A 4 0.36 -19.34 -20.01
CA ARG A 4 -0.85 -18.49 -20.17
C ARG A 4 -1.07 -17.61 -18.93
N ARG A 5 -1.00 -16.28 -19.08
CA ARG A 5 -1.12 -15.32 -17.99
C ARG A 5 -2.59 -15.23 -17.51
N LEU A 6 -2.87 -15.64 -16.27
CA LEU A 6 -4.20 -15.57 -15.67
C LEU A 6 -4.75 -14.13 -15.66
N THR A 7 -6.05 -13.97 -15.98
CA THR A 7 -6.76 -12.68 -16.00
C THR A 7 -6.94 -12.11 -14.58
N ARG A 8 -7.23 -10.80 -14.46
CA ARG A 8 -7.47 -10.15 -13.15
C ARG A 8 -8.56 -10.87 -12.34
N ARG A 9 -9.70 -11.22 -12.98
CA ARG A 9 -10.81 -11.97 -12.37
C ARG A 9 -10.37 -13.36 -11.90
N GLN A 10 -9.60 -14.11 -12.69
CA GLN A 10 -9.08 -15.43 -12.30
C GLN A 10 -8.13 -15.35 -11.10
N ARG A 11 -7.25 -14.33 -11.05
CA ARG A 11 -6.36 -14.11 -9.89
C ARG A 11 -7.15 -13.77 -8.62
N GLN A 12 -8.18 -12.94 -8.73
CA GLN A 12 -9.06 -12.59 -7.61
C GLN A 12 -9.83 -13.81 -7.08
N VAL A 13 -10.45 -14.61 -7.95
CA VAL A 13 -11.12 -15.86 -7.55
C VAL A 13 -10.15 -16.84 -6.89
N ARG A 14 -8.90 -16.96 -7.39
CA ARG A 14 -7.88 -17.81 -6.77
C ARG A 14 -7.46 -17.30 -5.38
N ARG A 15 -7.29 -15.98 -5.19
CA ARG A 15 -7.03 -15.36 -3.87
C ARG A 15 -8.17 -15.63 -2.89
N ASN A 16 -9.42 -15.39 -3.30
CA ASN A 16 -10.59 -15.61 -2.45
C ASN A 16 -10.72 -17.09 -2.02
N ARG A 17 -10.46 -18.04 -2.92
CA ARG A 17 -10.41 -19.49 -2.59
C ARG A 17 -9.32 -19.84 -1.58
N ILE A 18 -8.12 -19.26 -1.70
CA ILE A 18 -7.03 -19.48 -0.75
C ILE A 18 -7.39 -18.91 0.63
N ILE A 19 -7.92 -17.68 0.69
CA ILE A 19 -8.36 -17.04 1.94
C ILE A 19 -9.42 -17.89 2.65
N LEU A 20 -10.41 -18.39 1.92
CA LEU A 20 -11.48 -19.24 2.47
C LEU A 20 -10.92 -20.57 3.03
N ALA A 21 -9.96 -21.19 2.33
CA ALA A 21 -9.30 -22.42 2.80
C ALA A 21 -8.48 -22.18 4.08
N CYS A 22 -7.72 -21.08 4.15
CA CYS A 22 -6.98 -20.71 5.35
C CYS A 22 -7.90 -20.41 6.55
N ALA A 23 -9.03 -19.72 6.32
CA ALA A 23 -10.01 -19.44 7.35
C ALA A 23 -10.67 -20.73 7.89
N ALA A 24 -11.03 -21.67 7.00
CA ALA A 24 -11.58 -22.96 7.39
C ALA A 24 -10.56 -23.80 8.20
N ALA A 25 -9.30 -23.82 7.78
CA ALA A 25 -8.23 -24.53 8.51
C ALA A 25 -7.98 -23.95 9.91
N ALA A 26 -7.97 -22.62 10.06
CA ALA A 26 -7.83 -21.96 11.35
C ALA A 26 -9.01 -22.29 12.29
N LEU A 27 -10.25 -22.31 11.78
CA LEU A 27 -11.43 -22.72 12.53
C LEU A 27 -11.33 -24.18 13.02
N LEU A 28 -10.85 -25.08 12.18
CA LEU A 28 -10.65 -26.49 12.52
C LEU A 28 -9.60 -26.67 13.64
N ILE A 29 -8.49 -25.92 13.58
CA ILE A 29 -7.46 -25.91 14.62
C ILE A 29 -8.04 -25.41 15.96
N ILE A 30 -8.83 -24.33 15.96
CA ILE A 30 -9.48 -23.80 17.16
C ILE A 30 -10.43 -24.83 17.78
N ILE A 31 -11.21 -25.55 16.97
CA ILE A 31 -12.09 -26.63 17.44
C ILE A 31 -11.30 -27.76 18.09
N ILE A 32 -10.18 -28.19 17.49
CA ILE A 32 -9.29 -29.22 18.07
C ILE A 32 -8.69 -28.77 19.41
N VAL A 33 -8.31 -27.49 19.55
CA VAL A 33 -7.82 -26.93 20.83
C VAL A 33 -8.91 -26.96 21.91
N ILE A 34 -10.14 -26.53 21.59
CA ILE A 34 -11.28 -26.55 22.54
C ILE A 34 -11.59 -27.99 23.00
N ILE A 35 -11.61 -28.94 22.07
CA ILE A 35 -11.85 -30.37 22.35
C ILE A 35 -10.75 -30.95 23.24
N SER A 36 -9.48 -30.67 22.94
CA SER A 36 -8.33 -31.24 23.68
C SER A 36 -8.14 -30.63 25.08
N VAL A 37 -8.56 -29.38 25.31
CA VAL A 37 -8.68 -28.81 26.66
C VAL A 37 -9.78 -29.51 27.46
N SER A 38 -10.94 -29.76 26.82
CA SER A 38 -12.12 -30.35 27.48
C SER A 38 -11.88 -31.77 28.03
N MET A 39 -10.97 -32.56 27.43
CA MET A 39 -10.69 -33.94 27.85
C MET A 39 -9.77 -34.08 29.08
N LYS A 40 -9.14 -33.00 29.58
CA LYS A 40 -8.20 -33.07 30.73
C LYS A 40 -8.84 -32.69 32.08
N GLY A 41 -10.17 -32.58 32.11
CA GLY A 41 -10.94 -32.00 33.22
C GLY A 41 -11.52 -32.95 34.28
N CYS A 42 -11.09 -34.22 34.41
CA CYS A 42 -11.60 -35.08 35.49
C CYS A 42 -10.70 -36.28 35.86
N SER A 43 -10.19 -36.33 37.11
CA SER A 43 -9.80 -37.58 37.80
C SER A 43 -9.37 -37.34 39.26
N LYS A 44 -10.24 -37.64 40.25
CA LYS A 44 -9.80 -37.85 41.65
C LYS A 44 -10.79 -38.63 42.53
N SER A 45 -10.42 -39.85 42.92
CA SER A 45 -11.09 -40.75 43.91
C SER A 45 -12.54 -41.19 43.55
N LYS A 46 -12.97 -42.43 43.85
CA LYS A 46 -12.82 -43.20 45.10
C LYS A 46 -12.85 -44.73 44.87
N LYS A 47 -12.48 -45.51 45.90
CA LYS A 47 -12.58 -46.99 45.97
C LYS A 47 -14.02 -47.51 45.84
N THR A 48 -14.20 -48.76 45.41
CA THR A 48 -14.63 -49.94 46.24
C THR A 48 -14.49 -51.24 45.41
N ASP A 49 -14.40 -52.40 46.07
CA ASP A 49 -13.85 -53.67 45.56
C ASP A 49 -14.92 -54.72 45.14
N LYS A 50 -14.61 -55.62 44.16
CA LYS A 50 -14.54 -57.10 44.33
C LYS A 50 -14.44 -57.94 43.03
N ASN A 51 -13.58 -58.98 43.10
CA ASN A 51 -13.52 -60.28 42.39
C ASN A 51 -13.97 -60.48 40.93
N GLY A 52 -13.12 -61.16 40.12
CA GLY A 52 -13.44 -61.67 38.78
C GLY A 52 -12.23 -62.37 38.10
N GLU A 53 -12.01 -63.63 38.44
CA GLU A 53 -10.81 -64.45 38.22
C GLU A 53 -10.40 -64.84 36.76
N SER A 54 -9.07 -64.80 36.49
CA SER A 54 -8.27 -65.68 35.60
C SER A 54 -8.11 -65.47 34.06
N THR A 55 -6.85 -65.66 33.62
CA THR A 55 -6.32 -66.17 32.31
C THR A 55 -6.55 -65.40 31.00
N THR A 56 -5.73 -65.51 29.93
CA THR A 56 -4.27 -65.78 29.72
C THR A 56 -3.95 -65.57 28.22
N ALA A 57 -2.67 -65.33 27.87
CA ALA A 57 -2.11 -65.14 26.51
C ALA A 57 -2.52 -63.80 25.84
N LYS A 58 -1.66 -63.05 25.15
CA LYS A 58 -0.50 -63.33 24.28
C LYS A 58 -0.86 -63.86 22.88
N VAL A 59 -0.96 -62.94 21.93
CA VAL A 59 -0.40 -63.11 20.58
C VAL A 59 0.44 -61.87 20.29
N GLU A 60 1.68 -62.07 19.85
CA GLU A 60 2.50 -61.05 19.21
C GLU A 60 2.29 -61.19 17.70
N GLU A 61 2.20 -60.09 16.95
CA GLU A 61 2.83 -60.07 15.64
C GLU A 61 3.44 -58.70 15.34
N SER A 62 4.71 -58.72 14.95
CA SER A 62 5.50 -57.56 14.57
C SER A 62 6.44 -57.98 13.44
N THR A 63 6.53 -57.16 12.40
CA THR A 63 7.60 -57.08 11.36
C THR A 63 7.14 -55.92 10.45
N GLN A 64 7.80 -54.76 10.44
CA GLN A 64 9.01 -54.40 9.65
C GLN A 64 8.76 -54.57 8.13
N THR A 65 9.18 -53.66 7.25
CA THR A 65 10.54 -53.11 6.98
C THR A 65 10.35 -51.61 6.56
N LYS A 66 11.18 -50.60 6.89
CA LYS A 66 12.60 -50.32 6.52
C LYS A 66 12.82 -50.31 4.98
N GLU A 67 13.61 -49.44 4.34
CA GLU A 67 14.46 -48.29 4.71
C GLU A 67 14.11 -47.04 3.81
N ASN A 68 14.53 -45.78 4.08
CA ASN A 68 15.78 -45.08 3.63
C ASN A 68 16.28 -45.41 2.20
N GLU A 69 16.91 -44.53 1.41
CA GLU A 69 17.88 -43.42 1.66
C GLU A 69 17.87 -42.41 0.46
N ILE A 70 17.85 -41.07 0.61
CA ILE A 70 18.94 -40.03 0.65
C ILE A 70 19.98 -40.07 -0.52
N THR A 71 20.42 -38.86 -0.96
CA THR A 71 21.59 -38.48 -1.81
C THR A 71 21.16 -37.90 -3.18
N SER A 72 21.45 -36.66 -3.65
CA SER A 72 22.48 -35.60 -3.42
C SER A 72 23.71 -35.66 -4.34
N GLU A 73 23.78 -34.82 -5.40
CA GLU A 73 25.00 -34.55 -6.18
C GLU A 73 25.07 -33.10 -6.72
N GLU A 74 26.29 -32.61 -6.97
CA GLU A 74 26.65 -31.36 -7.68
C GLU A 74 27.61 -31.73 -8.86
N VAL A 75 28.35 -30.91 -9.62
CA VAL A 75 28.96 -29.55 -9.55
C VAL A 75 28.95 -28.94 -10.99
N SER A 76 29.75 -27.99 -11.53
CA SER A 76 31.04 -27.35 -11.13
C SER A 76 31.35 -26.01 -11.82
N SER A 77 32.41 -25.41 -11.30
CA SER A 77 33.47 -24.49 -11.81
C SER A 77 33.76 -24.37 -13.35
N THR A 78 34.54 -23.41 -13.87
CA THR A 78 35.62 -22.55 -13.30
C THR A 78 35.72 -21.11 -13.89
N ASP A 79 35.95 -20.12 -13.02
CA ASP A 79 36.96 -19.02 -13.03
C ASP A 79 37.39 -18.21 -14.28
N THR A 80 37.53 -16.87 -14.08
CA THR A 80 38.85 -16.17 -14.01
C THR A 80 38.74 -14.67 -13.62
N SER A 81 39.76 -14.18 -12.89
CA SER A 81 39.89 -12.89 -12.18
C SER A 81 40.15 -11.62 -13.05
N SER A 82 39.65 -10.46 -12.59
CA SER A 82 40.27 -9.09 -12.62
C SER A 82 39.26 -8.04 -12.12
N SER A 83 39.61 -6.85 -11.58
CA SER A 83 40.76 -6.37 -10.80
C SER A 83 40.42 -4.96 -10.26
N ILE A 84 41.07 -4.55 -9.17
CA ILE A 84 40.91 -3.28 -8.41
C ILE A 84 40.74 -2.01 -9.28
N MET A 85 39.75 -1.17 -8.96
CA MET A 85 39.98 0.26 -8.67
C MET A 85 38.84 0.88 -7.86
N SER A 86 39.20 1.66 -6.84
CA SER A 86 38.29 2.44 -6.02
C SER A 86 38.38 3.92 -6.39
N ASP A 87 37.34 4.46 -7.02
CA ASP A 87 37.20 5.90 -7.18
C ASP A 87 36.07 6.43 -6.30
N ALA A 88 36.42 7.31 -5.38
CA ALA A 88 35.49 8.02 -4.52
C ALA A 88 35.22 9.42 -5.10
N THR A 89 34.72 9.49 -6.34
CA THR A 89 34.27 10.76 -6.93
C THR A 89 33.21 11.39 -6.03
N SER A 90 33.65 12.40 -5.27
CA SER A 90 32.80 13.31 -4.53
C SER A 90 32.06 14.21 -5.53
N VAL A 91 30.94 13.72 -6.07
CA VAL A 91 29.97 14.56 -6.78
C VAL A 91 29.44 15.60 -5.79
N SER A 92 30.13 16.74 -5.76
CA SER A 92 29.69 17.93 -5.05
C SER A 92 28.26 18.23 -5.47
N ALA A 93 27.34 18.22 -4.51
CA ALA A 93 25.94 18.55 -4.76
C ALA A 93 25.86 20.05 -5.01
N SER A 94 26.15 20.45 -6.25
CA SER A 94 25.97 21.82 -6.75
C SER A 94 24.54 22.22 -6.45
N SER A 95 24.38 23.02 -5.41
CA SER A 95 23.09 23.52 -4.95
C SER A 95 22.70 24.67 -5.86
N ASP A 96 22.49 24.34 -7.13
CA ASP A 96 21.90 25.22 -8.12
C ASP A 96 20.48 25.51 -7.66
N SER A 97 20.34 26.64 -6.96
CA SER A 97 19.09 27.09 -6.36
C SER A 97 18.19 27.63 -7.46
N SER A 98 17.70 26.72 -8.31
CA SER A 98 16.83 27.02 -9.44
C SER A 98 15.69 27.92 -8.97
N GLU A 99 15.71 29.17 -9.42
CA GLU A 99 14.80 30.21 -8.97
C GLU A 99 13.36 29.75 -9.22
N PHE A 100 12.63 29.46 -8.14
CA PHE A 100 11.38 28.73 -8.24
C PHE A 100 10.35 29.63 -8.92
N ALA A 101 9.99 29.30 -10.16
CA ALA A 101 9.14 30.13 -10.99
C ALA A 101 7.85 30.52 -10.24
N PRO A 102 7.43 31.79 -10.29
CA PRO A 102 6.27 32.26 -9.53
C PRO A 102 5.03 31.45 -9.91
N PRO A 103 4.14 31.13 -8.94
CA PRO A 103 3.04 30.21 -9.16
C PRO A 103 2.08 30.73 -10.25
N VAL A 104 1.67 29.85 -11.15
CA VAL A 104 0.78 30.18 -12.27
C VAL A 104 -0.65 30.34 -11.75
N VAL A 105 -1.01 31.58 -11.40
CA VAL A 105 -2.36 31.93 -10.92
C VAL A 105 -3.34 31.92 -12.11
N PRO A 106 -4.48 31.21 -12.04
CA PRO A 106 -5.46 31.21 -13.12
C PRO A 106 -6.28 32.50 -13.15
N SER A 107 -6.66 32.92 -14.35
CA SER A 107 -7.67 33.97 -14.56
C SER A 107 -9.06 33.50 -14.07
N GLY A 108 -9.81 34.38 -13.42
CA GLY A 108 -11.13 34.05 -12.90
C GLY A 108 -11.82 35.21 -12.19
N ASN A 109 -12.93 34.92 -11.52
CA ASN A 109 -13.52 35.84 -10.56
C ASN A 109 -12.69 35.81 -9.27
N THR A 110 -12.00 36.91 -8.96
CA THR A 110 -11.08 37.03 -7.83
C THR A 110 -11.66 37.89 -6.72
N VAL A 111 -11.77 37.32 -5.51
CA VAL A 111 -12.22 38.01 -4.29
C VAL A 111 -11.07 38.07 -3.31
N SER A 112 -10.68 39.29 -2.88
CA SER A 112 -9.71 39.43 -1.80
C SER A 112 -10.32 38.99 -0.46
N LYS A 113 -9.57 38.19 0.31
CA LYS A 113 -9.97 37.67 1.62
C LYS A 113 -9.14 38.26 2.77
N GLY A 114 -8.35 39.30 2.48
CA GLY A 114 -7.43 39.94 3.43
C GLY A 114 -6.02 39.36 3.37
N THR A 115 -5.30 39.40 4.49
CA THR A 115 -3.91 38.94 4.61
C THR A 115 -3.72 38.00 5.80
N THR A 116 -2.71 37.15 5.72
CA THR A 116 -2.23 36.37 6.87
C THR A 116 -1.49 37.27 7.87
N SER A 117 -1.33 36.80 9.11
CA SER A 117 -0.51 37.48 10.13
C SER A 117 0.98 37.61 9.78
N LYS A 118 1.43 37.03 8.66
CA LYS A 118 2.79 37.14 8.10
C LYS A 118 2.86 38.04 6.86
N GLY A 119 1.77 38.68 6.45
CA GLY A 119 1.70 39.59 5.31
C GLY A 119 1.27 38.95 3.98
N PHE A 120 1.32 37.62 3.84
CA PHE A 120 0.87 36.93 2.62
C PHE A 120 -0.61 37.26 2.29
N GLN A 121 -0.89 37.61 1.05
CA GLN A 121 -2.20 37.97 0.50
C GLN A 121 -3.08 36.73 0.36
N ILE A 122 -4.31 36.77 0.87
CA ILE A 122 -5.29 35.69 0.73
C ILE A 122 -6.32 36.10 -0.33
N GLN A 123 -6.47 35.27 -1.35
CA GLN A 123 -7.40 35.47 -2.45
C GLN A 123 -8.27 34.23 -2.65
N GLU A 124 -9.49 34.41 -3.12
CA GLU A 124 -10.36 33.33 -3.57
C GLU A 124 -10.64 33.53 -5.05
N ILE A 125 -10.25 32.57 -5.89
CA ILE A 125 -10.39 32.64 -7.35
C ILE A 125 -11.25 31.48 -7.79
N ASN A 126 -12.40 31.78 -8.39
CA ASN A 126 -13.42 30.80 -8.77
C ASN A 126 -13.81 29.85 -7.61
N GLY A 127 -13.83 30.35 -6.37
CA GLY A 127 -14.16 29.58 -5.15
C GLY A 127 -13.01 28.76 -4.55
N ALA A 128 -11.83 28.70 -5.19
CA ALA A 128 -10.64 28.06 -4.63
C ALA A 128 -9.73 29.09 -3.92
N THR A 129 -9.11 28.72 -2.80
CA THR A 129 -8.27 29.64 -2.00
C THR A 129 -6.80 29.63 -2.47
N TYR A 130 -6.24 30.83 -2.64
CA TYR A 130 -4.84 31.08 -2.98
C TYR A 130 -4.19 31.96 -1.90
N ILE A 131 -2.96 31.63 -1.51
CA ILE A 131 -2.12 32.46 -0.62
C ILE A 131 -0.84 32.80 -1.38
N ASP A 132 -0.60 34.10 -1.63
CA ASP A 132 0.46 34.60 -2.54
C ASP A 132 0.54 33.84 -3.88
N GLY A 133 -0.63 33.53 -4.45
CA GLY A 133 -0.76 32.80 -5.71
C GLY A 133 -0.58 31.28 -5.62
N VAL A 134 -0.20 30.74 -4.46
CA VAL A 134 -0.15 29.29 -4.22
C VAL A 134 -1.55 28.79 -3.86
N LEU A 135 -2.07 27.83 -4.64
CA LEU A 135 -3.35 27.15 -4.39
C LEU A 135 -3.29 26.30 -3.11
N ILE A 136 -4.27 26.45 -2.21
CA ILE A 136 -4.33 25.74 -0.93
C ILE A 136 -5.56 24.83 -0.88
N ALA A 137 -5.34 23.52 -0.70
CA ALA A 137 -6.38 22.50 -0.56
C ALA A 137 -6.17 21.65 0.70
N ASN A 138 -6.79 22.02 1.82
CA ASN A 138 -6.59 21.36 3.12
C ASN A 138 -7.88 21.34 3.98
N LYS A 139 -7.77 20.94 5.26
CA LYS A 139 -8.91 20.81 6.19
C LYS A 139 -9.63 22.12 6.55
N THR A 140 -9.04 23.27 6.21
CA THR A 140 -9.63 24.62 6.38
C THR A 140 -10.11 25.19 5.05
N TYR A 141 -9.35 24.96 3.98
CA TYR A 141 -9.61 25.48 2.64
C TYR A 141 -9.98 24.33 1.70
N ALA A 142 -11.27 24.10 1.53
CA ALA A 142 -11.79 23.11 0.58
C ALA A 142 -11.93 23.71 -0.83
N LEU A 143 -11.63 22.90 -1.84
CA LEU A 143 -11.88 23.21 -3.24
C LEU A 143 -13.37 23.02 -3.59
N PRO A 144 -13.90 23.76 -4.58
CA PRO A 144 -15.19 23.47 -5.21
C PRO A 144 -15.32 22.02 -5.69
N GLN A 145 -16.54 21.47 -5.68
CA GLN A 145 -16.80 20.10 -6.14
C GLN A 145 -16.50 19.90 -7.64
N ASP A 146 -16.65 20.96 -8.41
CA ASP A 146 -16.41 21.09 -9.84
C ASP A 146 -15.04 21.68 -10.18
N PHE A 147 -14.16 21.90 -9.20
CA PHE A 147 -12.79 22.37 -9.47
C PHE A 147 -12.03 21.35 -10.32
N ILE A 148 -11.55 21.82 -11.48
CA ILE A 148 -10.67 21.12 -12.41
C ILE A 148 -9.37 21.93 -12.58
N PRO A 149 -8.18 21.30 -12.52
CA PRO A 149 -6.90 21.95 -12.78
C PRO A 149 -6.86 22.68 -14.12
N THR A 150 -6.39 23.92 -14.12
CA THR A 150 -6.35 24.82 -15.28
C THR A 150 -5.06 24.75 -16.11
N ASN A 151 -3.96 24.26 -15.52
CA ASN A 151 -2.65 24.13 -16.18
C ASN A 151 -2.07 22.68 -16.22
N PRO A 152 -2.86 21.62 -16.39
CA PRO A 152 -2.30 20.27 -16.44
C PRO A 152 -1.49 20.03 -17.73
N ASP A 153 -0.46 19.20 -17.63
CA ASP A 153 0.37 18.73 -18.75
C ASP A 153 -0.46 17.98 -19.79
N GLN A 154 -1.38 17.13 -19.32
CA GLN A 154 -2.35 16.41 -20.14
C GLN A 154 -3.79 16.80 -19.72
N PRO A 155 -4.73 17.07 -20.65
CA PRO A 155 -6.10 17.43 -20.32
C PRO A 155 -6.77 16.44 -19.36
N VAL A 156 -7.48 16.95 -18.35
CA VAL A 156 -8.21 16.13 -17.37
C VAL A 156 -9.41 15.47 -18.06
N ASN A 157 -9.32 14.16 -18.29
CA ASN A 157 -10.31 13.36 -19.02
C ASN A 157 -10.80 12.11 -18.27
N ALA A 158 -10.42 11.96 -16.99
CA ALA A 158 -10.77 10.81 -16.15
C ALA A 158 -10.81 11.18 -14.66
N ASP A 159 -11.64 10.48 -13.89
CA ASP A 159 -11.80 10.64 -12.44
C ASP A 159 -10.50 10.41 -11.63
N ARG A 160 -9.52 9.71 -12.19
CA ARG A 160 -8.17 9.58 -11.63
C ARG A 160 -7.14 9.45 -12.75
N SER A 161 -6.04 10.18 -12.64
CA SER A 161 -4.92 10.16 -13.58
C SER A 161 -3.56 10.03 -12.87
N SER A 162 -2.52 9.77 -13.65
CA SER A 162 -1.10 9.89 -13.26
C SER A 162 -0.29 10.74 -14.24
N THR A 163 -0.96 11.42 -15.17
CA THR A 163 -0.37 12.27 -16.22
C THR A 163 -1.08 13.63 -16.37
N CYS A 164 -2.34 13.73 -15.95
CA CYS A 164 -3.07 14.99 -15.86
C CYS A 164 -2.70 15.68 -14.54
N LEU A 165 -1.48 16.22 -14.48
CA LEU A 165 -0.90 16.95 -13.34
C LEU A 165 -0.32 18.27 -13.85
N ASP A 166 -0.19 19.30 -13.01
CA ASP A 166 0.37 20.60 -13.41
C ASP A 166 1.72 20.49 -14.14
N LYS A 167 1.94 21.35 -15.16
CA LYS A 167 3.15 21.34 -15.99
C LYS A 167 4.44 21.65 -15.21
N THR A 168 4.39 22.55 -14.24
CA THR A 168 5.54 22.90 -13.40
C THR A 168 5.91 21.72 -12.51
N LEU A 169 4.90 21.06 -11.92
CA LEU A 169 5.06 19.79 -11.20
C LEU A 169 5.66 18.71 -12.10
N MET A 170 5.14 18.50 -13.31
CA MET A 170 5.64 17.48 -14.23
C MET A 170 7.07 17.76 -14.71
N SER A 171 7.44 19.02 -14.90
CA SER A 171 8.82 19.44 -15.21
C SER A 171 9.79 19.10 -14.06
N ALA A 172 9.43 19.47 -12.83
CA ALA A 172 10.22 19.14 -11.63
C ALA A 172 10.31 17.62 -11.38
N TRP A 173 9.20 16.89 -11.58
CA TRP A 173 9.17 15.43 -11.52
C TRP A 173 10.14 14.79 -12.52
N ASN A 174 10.19 15.26 -13.77
CA ASN A 174 11.09 14.71 -14.79
C ASN A 174 12.57 14.94 -14.44
N THR A 175 12.90 16.08 -13.82
CA THR A 175 14.24 16.35 -13.29
C THR A 175 14.59 15.39 -12.15
N MET A 176 13.72 15.28 -11.14
CA MET A 176 13.90 14.34 -10.02
C MET A 176 14.00 12.88 -10.48
N LEU A 177 13.21 12.46 -11.48
CA LEU A 177 13.24 11.12 -12.06
C LEU A 177 14.57 10.83 -12.78
N LYS A 178 15.13 11.81 -13.50
CA LYS A 178 16.46 11.70 -14.13
C LYS A 178 17.54 11.47 -13.08
N ASP A 179 17.55 12.27 -12.01
CA ASP A 179 18.56 12.19 -10.95
C ASP A 179 18.41 10.92 -10.08
N ALA A 180 17.18 10.46 -9.86
CA ALA A 180 16.89 9.17 -9.26
C ALA A 180 17.41 8.01 -10.13
N THR A 181 17.16 8.06 -11.44
CA THR A 181 17.63 7.06 -12.41
C THR A 181 19.15 7.01 -12.46
N ALA A 182 19.83 8.16 -12.43
CA ALA A 182 21.30 8.25 -12.37
C ALA A 182 21.89 7.65 -11.07
N LYS A 183 21.10 7.54 -9.99
CA LYS A 183 21.44 6.88 -8.73
C LYS A 183 20.97 5.41 -8.68
N GLY A 184 20.50 4.85 -9.79
CA GLY A 184 19.98 3.48 -9.88
C GLY A 184 18.60 3.26 -9.25
N LEU A 185 17.89 4.34 -8.89
CA LEU A 185 16.57 4.30 -8.27
C LEU A 185 15.46 4.27 -9.33
N ASN A 186 14.44 3.45 -9.10
CA ASN A 186 13.26 3.35 -9.96
C ASN A 186 12.03 3.90 -9.23
N ILE A 187 11.66 5.15 -9.51
CA ILE A 187 10.51 5.84 -8.92
C ILE A 187 9.42 6.10 -9.95
N TYR A 188 8.15 6.11 -9.52
CA TYR A 188 6.99 6.31 -10.41
C TYR A 188 5.83 7.00 -9.68
N ILE A 189 4.97 7.70 -10.45
CA ILE A 189 3.77 8.38 -9.93
C ILE A 189 2.71 7.33 -9.57
N ALA A 190 2.62 6.96 -8.30
CA ALA A 190 1.65 5.96 -7.81
C ALA A 190 0.19 6.47 -7.85
N SER A 191 -0.04 7.77 -7.72
CA SER A 191 -1.32 8.43 -8.02
C SER A 191 -1.09 9.93 -8.24
N GLY A 192 -1.55 10.45 -9.38
CA GLY A 192 -1.70 11.89 -9.60
C GLY A 192 -3.12 12.33 -9.27
N TYR A 193 -3.69 13.16 -10.14
CA TYR A 193 -5.03 13.74 -10.03
C TYR A 193 -6.14 12.73 -9.65
N ARG A 194 -7.11 13.20 -8.85
CA ARG A 194 -8.35 12.55 -8.43
C ARG A 194 -9.46 13.60 -8.39
N SER A 195 -10.58 13.36 -9.08
CA SER A 195 -11.76 14.22 -9.01
C SER A 195 -12.38 14.20 -7.60
N TYR A 196 -13.18 15.22 -7.28
CA TYR A 196 -14.00 15.26 -6.05
C TYR A 196 -14.81 13.97 -5.89
N ASN A 197 -15.48 13.51 -6.95
CA ASN A 197 -16.32 12.31 -6.96
C ASN A 197 -15.49 11.03 -6.74
N TYR A 198 -14.26 10.96 -7.26
CA TYR A 198 -13.34 9.88 -6.90
C TYR A 198 -12.97 9.94 -5.42
N GLN A 199 -12.73 11.14 -4.88
CA GLN A 199 -12.39 11.32 -3.47
C GLN A 199 -13.54 10.96 -2.52
N VAL A 200 -14.80 11.23 -2.87
CA VAL A 200 -15.99 10.71 -2.16
C VAL A 200 -15.91 9.19 -2.03
N ASN A 201 -15.62 8.49 -3.13
CA ASN A 201 -15.54 7.02 -3.17
C ASN A 201 -14.31 6.45 -2.43
N VAL A 202 -13.23 7.22 -2.29
CA VAL A 202 -12.06 6.85 -1.48
C VAL A 202 -12.35 7.05 0.00
N TYR A 203 -12.79 8.25 0.40
CA TYR A 203 -13.07 8.59 1.80
C TYR A 203 -14.16 7.69 2.40
N ASN A 204 -15.29 7.51 1.71
CA ASN A 204 -16.39 6.67 2.19
C ASN A 204 -16.00 5.19 2.35
N ARG A 205 -15.02 4.69 1.57
CA ARG A 205 -14.49 3.33 1.74
C ARG A 205 -13.74 3.21 3.06
N TYR A 206 -12.89 4.18 3.38
CA TYR A 206 -12.12 4.20 4.61
C TYR A 206 -13.00 4.44 5.84
N VAL A 207 -13.95 5.38 5.78
CA VAL A 207 -14.96 5.56 6.84
C VAL A 207 -15.74 4.27 7.11
N LYS A 208 -16.08 3.49 6.07
CA LYS A 208 -16.77 2.19 6.21
C LYS A 208 -15.88 1.08 6.79
N SER A 209 -14.57 1.15 6.61
CA SER A 209 -13.63 0.14 7.11
C SER A 209 -13.16 0.41 8.54
N ASP A 210 -12.78 1.66 8.82
CA ASP A 210 -11.98 2.02 9.99
C ASP A 210 -12.69 3.07 10.87
N GLY A 211 -13.83 3.60 10.42
CA GLY A 211 -14.58 4.67 11.09
C GLY A 211 -14.06 6.08 10.78
N THR A 212 -14.93 7.08 10.94
CA THR A 212 -14.64 8.48 10.57
C THR A 212 -13.38 9.04 11.22
N ALA A 213 -13.23 8.85 12.53
CA ALA A 213 -12.11 9.41 13.29
C ALA A 213 -10.74 8.85 12.84
N VAL A 214 -10.68 7.59 12.39
CA VAL A 214 -9.45 6.98 11.88
C VAL A 214 -9.22 7.42 10.44
N ALA A 215 -10.25 7.40 9.59
CA ALA A 215 -10.18 7.85 8.20
C ALA A 215 -9.71 9.31 8.08
N ASP A 216 -10.17 10.21 8.96
CA ASP A 216 -9.76 11.62 9.02
C ASP A 216 -8.26 11.82 9.35
N THR A 217 -7.53 10.79 9.79
CA THR A 217 -6.08 10.89 10.04
C THR A 217 -5.23 10.74 8.78
N TYR A 218 -5.69 9.97 7.79
CA TYR A 218 -4.90 9.61 6.60
C TYR A 218 -5.62 9.80 5.25
N SER A 219 -6.91 10.12 5.25
CA SER A 219 -7.69 10.37 4.05
C SER A 219 -8.41 11.71 4.13
N SER A 220 -8.00 12.65 3.28
CA SER A 220 -8.73 13.89 3.06
C SER A 220 -10.21 13.65 2.77
N ARG A 221 -11.06 14.51 3.33
CA ARG A 221 -12.46 14.65 2.91
C ARG A 221 -12.52 15.16 1.45
N PRO A 222 -13.61 14.93 0.70
CA PRO A 222 -13.80 15.52 -0.63
C PRO A 222 -13.57 17.04 -0.62
N GLY A 223 -12.97 17.59 -1.69
CA GLY A 223 -12.54 19.00 -1.77
C GLY A 223 -11.33 19.37 -0.90
N ASN A 224 -11.00 18.61 0.16
CA ASN A 224 -9.92 18.90 1.11
C ASN A 224 -8.62 18.15 0.72
N SER A 225 -8.42 17.89 -0.57
CA SER A 225 -7.45 16.93 -1.10
C SER A 225 -6.64 17.54 -2.24
N GLU A 226 -5.34 17.75 -2.04
CA GLU A 226 -4.40 18.27 -3.05
C GLU A 226 -4.37 17.43 -4.35
N HIS A 227 -4.78 16.15 -4.31
CA HIS A 227 -4.98 15.38 -5.55
C HIS A 227 -6.07 15.92 -6.48
N GLN A 228 -6.91 16.89 -6.07
CA GLN A 228 -7.85 17.55 -6.98
C GLN A 228 -7.22 18.78 -7.69
N THR A 229 -5.97 19.13 -7.33
CA THR A 229 -5.14 20.16 -8.00
C THR A 229 -4.25 19.57 -9.10
#